data_AF-A0A4U9U1L1-F1
#
_entry.id   AF-A0A4U9U1L1-F1
#
_cell.length_a   1.000
_cell.length_b   1.000
_cell.length_c   1.000
_cell.angle_alpha   90.00
_cell.angle_beta   90.00
_cell.angle_gamma   90.00
#
_symmetry.space_group_name_H-M   'P 1'
#
loop_
_entity.id
_entity.type
_entity.pdbx_description
1 polymer ?
#
loop_
_entity_poly.entity_id
_entity_poly.type
_entity_poly.pdbx_seq_one_letter_code
_entity_poly.pdbx_strand_id
1 'polypeptide(L)'
;MCERRLFLPTIDARLIAIDADTGKPCADFGDNGTVDLKAGMGEVKPGYYQQTSTPLVAGNLVVVGGRVADNFSTGEPPGVVRAYDVHTGELAWAWDPGNPAITKLPPAG
;
A
#
# COMPACT_ATOMS: atom_id res chain seq x y z
N MET A 1 -4.45 -22.92 0.37
CA MET A 1 -4.97 -21.84 1.22
C MET A 1 -3.77 -21.11 1.77
N CYS A 2 -3.69 -19.78 1.65
CA CYS A 2 -2.54 -19.00 2.08
C CYS A 2 -2.70 -18.64 3.57
N GLU A 3 -2.43 -19.59 4.48
CA GLU A 3 -2.69 -19.36 5.92
C GLU A 3 -1.64 -18.46 6.57
N ARG A 4 -0.36 -18.69 6.26
CA ARG A 4 0.75 -17.92 6.81
C ARG A 4 1.27 -16.98 5.74
N ARG A 5 1.24 -15.68 6.02
CA ARG A 5 1.56 -14.65 5.02
C ARG A 5 2.73 -13.78 5.46
N LEU A 6 3.61 -13.47 4.51
CA LEU A 6 4.58 -12.39 4.57
C LEU A 6 4.08 -11.26 3.69
N PHE A 7 4.21 -10.02 4.16
CA PHE A 7 3.83 -8.82 3.40
C PHE A 7 5.08 -8.08 2.96
N LEU A 8 5.26 -7.99 1.65
CA LEU A 8 6.42 -7.36 1.02
C LEU A 8 5.97 -6.11 0.25
N PRO A 9 6.25 -4.90 0.76
CA PRO A 9 6.09 -3.71 -0.02
C PRO A 9 7.31 -3.54 -0.95
N THR A 10 7.10 -2.99 -2.13
CA THR A 10 8.13 -2.82 -3.15
C THR A 10 8.36 -1.37 -3.51
N ILE A 11 9.54 -1.08 -4.05
CA ILE A 11 9.94 0.29 -4.42
C ILE A 11 9.08 0.89 -5.54
N ASP A 12 8.42 0.05 -6.37
CA ASP A 12 7.48 0.44 -7.42
C ASP A 12 6.02 0.56 -6.92
N ALA A 13 5.84 0.62 -5.59
CA ALA A 13 4.59 0.85 -4.89
C ALA A 13 3.56 -0.27 -5.03
N ARG A 14 4.01 -1.52 -4.92
CA ARG A 14 3.13 -2.68 -4.75
C ARG A 14 3.22 -3.19 -3.32
N LEU A 15 2.14 -3.76 -2.81
CA LEU A 15 2.12 -4.58 -1.60
C LEU A 15 1.81 -6.01 -2.01
N ILE A 16 2.75 -6.92 -1.79
CA ILE A 16 2.62 -8.33 -2.20
C ILE A 16 2.41 -9.18 -0.95
N ALA A 17 1.41 -10.05 -0.98
CA ALA A 17 1.24 -11.10 0.02
C ALA A 17 1.88 -12.40 -0.48
N ILE A 18 2.75 -12.99 0.33
CA ILE A 18 3.53 -14.18 -0.02
C ILE A 18 3.22 -15.27 1.00
N ASP A 19 2.93 -16.47 0.53
CA ASP A 19 2.80 -17.66 1.36
C ASP A 19 4.14 -17.97 2.04
N ALA A 20 4.16 -17.99 3.37
CA ALA A 20 5.38 -18.13 4.15
C ALA A 20 6.02 -19.53 4.03
N ASP A 21 5.24 -20.55 3.66
CA ASP A 21 5.70 -21.93 3.59
C ASP A 21 6.17 -22.30 2.17
N THR A 22 5.63 -21.65 1.13
CA THR A 22 5.92 -21.97 -0.28
C THR A 22 6.64 -20.86 -1.05
N GLY A 23 6.66 -19.62 -0.53
CA GLY A 23 7.24 -18.46 -1.20
C GLY A 23 6.45 -17.95 -2.41
N LYS A 24 5.25 -18.50 -2.68
CA LYS A 24 4.40 -18.09 -3.81
C LYS A 24 3.48 -16.92 -3.42
N PRO A 25 3.09 -16.05 -4.36
CA PRO A 25 2.07 -15.05 -4.08
C PRO A 25 0.75 -15.69 -3.63
N CYS A 26 0.10 -15.10 -2.62
CA CYS A 26 -1.23 -15.48 -2.17
C CYS A 26 -2.28 -14.98 -3.18
N ALA A 27 -2.75 -15.83 -4.11
CA ALA A 27 -3.66 -15.40 -5.19
C ALA A 27 -4.99 -14.79 -4.71
N ASP A 28 -5.37 -14.98 -3.45
CA ASP A 28 -6.56 -14.43 -2.78
C ASP A 28 -6.38 -12.99 -2.24
N PHE A 29 -5.19 -12.40 -2.36
CA PHE A 29 -4.89 -11.05 -1.88
C PHE A 29 -4.82 -10.04 -3.03
N GLY A 30 -5.66 -9.00 -3.00
CA GLY A 30 -5.71 -7.95 -4.02
C GLY A 30 -5.95 -8.52 -5.41
N ASP A 31 -5.20 -8.04 -6.39
CA ASP A 31 -5.13 -8.61 -7.74
C ASP A 31 -4.02 -9.67 -7.79
N ASN A 32 -4.43 -10.94 -7.68
CA ASN A 32 -3.58 -12.12 -7.80
C ASN A 32 -2.30 -12.06 -6.95
N GLY A 33 -2.44 -11.68 -5.68
CA GLY A 33 -1.36 -11.57 -4.69
C GLY A 33 -0.79 -10.18 -4.50
N THR A 34 -1.33 -9.17 -5.18
CA THR A 34 -0.76 -7.81 -5.21
C THR A 34 -1.81 -6.73 -5.03
N VAL A 35 -1.50 -5.72 -4.22
CA VAL A 35 -2.23 -4.44 -4.17
C VAL A 35 -1.37 -3.34 -4.78
N ASP A 36 -1.94 -2.54 -5.69
CA ASP A 36 -1.32 -1.31 -6.18
C ASP A 36 -1.52 -0.17 -5.18
N LEU A 37 -0.44 0.30 -4.57
CA LEU A 37 -0.46 1.38 -3.59
C LEU A 37 -0.56 2.78 -4.24
N LYS A 38 -0.56 2.87 -5.57
CA LYS A 38 -0.81 4.11 -6.32
C LYS A 38 -2.29 4.32 -6.59
N ALA A 39 -3.14 3.32 -6.31
CA ALA A 39 -4.58 3.42 -6.54
C ALA A 39 -5.18 4.68 -5.89
N GLY A 40 -5.92 5.45 -6.69
CA GLY A 40 -6.57 6.70 -6.31
C GLY A 40 -5.69 7.96 -6.35
N MET A 41 -4.35 7.84 -6.44
CA MET A 41 -3.45 8.99 -6.33
C MET A 41 -3.37 9.87 -7.59
N GLY A 42 -3.98 9.45 -8.70
CA GLY A 42 -3.77 10.08 -10.01
C GLY A 42 -2.42 9.65 -10.63
N GLU A 43 -1.79 10.55 -11.38
CA GLU A 43 -0.50 10.27 -12.00
C GLU A 43 0.63 10.30 -10.96
N VAL A 44 1.32 9.17 -10.80
CA VAL A 44 2.50 9.08 -9.92
C VAL A 44 3.74 8.91 -10.79
N LYS A 45 4.59 9.94 -10.83
CA LYS A 45 5.86 9.92 -11.58
C LYS A 45 6.80 8.84 -11.01
N PRO A 46 7.60 8.16 -11.85
CA PRO A 46 8.58 7.19 -11.38
C PRO A 46 9.51 7.79 -10.30
N GLY A 47 9.64 7.10 -9.16
CA GLY A 47 10.49 7.51 -8.04
C GLY A 47 9.87 8.54 -7.08
N TYR A 48 8.66 9.06 -7.36
CA TYR A 48 8.02 10.05 -6.49
C TYR A 48 7.28 9.44 -5.30
N TYR A 49 6.85 8.18 -5.41
CA TYR A 49 6.23 7.43 -4.32
C TYR A 49 6.83 6.03 -4.25
N GLN A 50 7.39 5.69 -3.10
CA GLN A 50 8.14 4.45 -2.91
C GLN A 50 7.90 3.87 -1.52
N GLN A 51 7.94 2.55 -1.41
CA GLN A 51 7.94 1.89 -0.11
C GLN A 51 9.37 1.60 0.34
N THR A 52 9.77 2.18 1.48
CA THR A 52 11.12 2.02 2.04
C THR A 52 11.12 1.35 3.41
N SER A 53 9.97 1.27 4.07
CA SER A 53 9.81 0.68 5.40
C SER A 53 8.98 -0.59 5.33
N THR A 54 9.17 -1.49 6.29
CA THR A 54 8.33 -2.68 6.44
C THR A 54 6.91 -2.27 6.85
N PRO A 55 5.87 -2.98 6.38
CA PRO A 55 4.51 -2.72 6.80
C PRO A 55 4.30 -3.24 8.23
N LEU A 56 3.32 -2.68 8.94
CA LEU A 56 2.91 -3.14 10.25
C LEU A 56 1.70 -4.08 10.10
N VAL A 57 1.76 -5.26 10.69
CA VAL A 57 0.56 -6.11 10.85
C VAL A 57 0.00 -5.90 12.25
N ALA A 58 -1.27 -5.50 12.34
CA ALA A 58 -1.97 -5.28 13.61
C ALA A 58 -3.40 -5.81 13.50
N GLY A 59 -3.68 -6.91 14.22
CA GLY A 59 -4.95 -7.63 14.09
C GLY A 59 -5.13 -8.15 12.65
N ASN A 60 -6.27 -7.82 12.03
CA ASN A 60 -6.58 -8.22 10.65
C ASN A 60 -6.13 -7.19 9.60
N LEU A 61 -5.26 -6.24 9.97
CA LEU A 61 -4.83 -5.16 9.10
C LEU A 61 -3.33 -5.22 8.82
N VAL A 62 -2.96 -5.00 7.56
CA VAL A 62 -1.61 -4.62 7.14
C VAL A 62 -1.60 -3.13 6.84
N VAL A 63 -0.82 -2.38 7.60
CA VAL A 63 -0.70 -0.93 7.53
C VAL A 63 0.60 -0.57 6.81
N VAL A 64 0.47 0.26 5.77
CA VAL A 64 1.56 0.66 4.90
C VAL A 64 1.56 2.18 4.71
N GLY A 65 2.72 2.79 4.92
CA GLY A 65 2.94 4.21 4.63
C GLY A 65 3.47 4.39 3.22
N GLY A 66 4.27 5.44 3.01
CA GLY A 66 5.04 5.61 1.79
C GLY A 66 6.01 6.77 1.92
N ARG A 67 7.16 6.65 1.27
CA ARG A 67 8.08 7.75 1.06
C ARG A 67 7.59 8.55 -0.15
N VAL A 68 7.34 9.83 0.07
CA VAL A 68 7.12 10.82 -0.99
C VAL A 68 8.44 11.53 -1.24
N ALA A 69 8.79 11.77 -2.51
CA ALA A 69 9.99 12.55 -2.85
C ALA A 69 9.80 14.01 -2.43
N ASP A 70 10.71 14.53 -1.61
CA ASP A 70 10.73 15.90 -1.11
C ASP A 70 11.71 16.79 -1.90
N ASN A 71 11.40 18.08 -2.06
CA ASN A 71 12.21 19.04 -2.83
C ASN A 71 12.35 18.76 -4.34
N PHE A 72 11.48 17.94 -4.95
CA PHE A 72 11.47 17.69 -6.40
C PHE A 72 10.39 18.49 -7.14
N SER A 73 9.28 18.83 -6.48
CA SER A 73 8.11 19.49 -7.05
C SER A 73 7.34 20.27 -5.96
N THR A 74 6.17 20.79 -6.32
CA THR A 74 5.13 21.25 -5.38
C THR A 74 3.81 20.49 -5.58
N GLY A 75 3.83 19.50 -6.47
CA GLY A 75 2.70 18.66 -6.87
C GLY A 75 3.05 17.19 -6.65
N GLU A 76 3.54 16.88 -5.46
CA GLU A 76 3.87 15.55 -5.00
C GLU A 76 2.62 14.69 -4.79
N PRO A 77 2.72 13.36 -4.95
CA PRO A 77 1.64 12.46 -4.58
C PRO A 77 1.34 12.56 -3.07
N PRO A 78 0.09 12.33 -2.66
CA PRO A 78 -0.29 12.43 -1.26
C PRO A 78 0.43 11.35 -0.43
N GLY A 79 0.97 11.72 0.74
CA GLY A 79 1.71 10.83 1.65
C GLY A 79 0.80 9.91 2.48
N VAL A 80 -0.18 9.28 1.82
CA VAL A 80 -1.29 8.56 2.47
C VAL A 80 -0.81 7.30 3.17
N VAL A 81 -1.18 7.14 4.44
CA VAL A 81 -1.07 5.87 5.17
C VAL A 81 -2.33 5.07 4.94
N ARG A 82 -2.21 3.78 4.61
CA ARG A 82 -3.34 2.92 4.27
C ARG A 82 -3.30 1.63 5.06
N ALA A 83 -4.47 1.09 5.36
CA ALA A 83 -4.63 -0.25 5.91
C ALA A 83 -5.48 -1.12 5.01
N TYR A 84 -5.00 -2.34 4.80
CA TYR A 84 -5.69 -3.35 4.01
C TYR A 84 -6.00 -4.56 4.88
N ASP A 85 -7.11 -5.23 4.60
CA ASP A 85 -7.41 -6.53 5.19
C ASP A 85 -6.32 -7.54 4.81
N VAL A 86 -5.77 -8.24 5.80
CA VAL A 86 -4.63 -9.17 5.62
C VAL A 86 -4.95 -10.39 4.77
N HIS A 87 -6.24 -10.70 4.55
CA HIS A 87 -6.67 -11.85 3.75
C HIS A 87 -6.98 -11.49 2.32
N THR A 88 -7.74 -10.42 2.13
CA THR A 88 -8.33 -10.05 0.84
C THR A 88 -7.55 -8.95 0.14
N GLY A 89 -6.76 -8.16 0.87
CA GLY A 89 -6.15 -6.93 0.34
C GLY A 89 -7.17 -5.81 0.11
N GLU A 90 -8.40 -5.93 0.62
CA GLU A 90 -9.39 -4.86 0.54
C GLU A 90 -8.97 -3.67 1.41
N LEU A 91 -9.14 -2.45 0.89
CA LEU A 91 -8.84 -1.23 1.64
C LEU A 91 -9.82 -1.05 2.80
N ALA A 92 -9.31 -1.18 4.03
CA ALA A 92 -10.10 -0.96 5.24
C ALA A 92 -10.25 0.54 5.55
N TRP A 93 -9.13 1.27 5.51
CA TRP A 93 -9.11 2.73 5.69
C TRP A 93 -7.85 3.34 5.08
N ALA A 94 -7.91 4.65 4.88
CA ALA A 94 -6.74 5.48 4.61
C ALA A 94 -6.74 6.72 5.51
N TRP A 95 -5.56 7.30 5.67
CA TRP A 95 -5.37 8.57 6.35
C TRP A 95 -4.37 9.40 5.55
N ASP A 96 -4.80 10.61 5.19
CA ASP A 96 -3.98 11.58 4.46
C ASP A 96 -3.62 12.75 5.39
N PRO A 97 -2.33 13.03 5.63
CA PRO A 97 -1.92 14.16 6.47
C PRO A 97 -2.30 15.53 5.88
N GLY A 98 -2.47 15.64 4.55
CA GLY A 98 -2.90 16.86 3.87
C GLY A 98 -4.41 17.08 3.90
N ASN A 99 -5.20 16.01 4.07
CA ASN A 99 -6.65 16.11 4.24
C ASN A 99 -7.20 14.94 5.08
N PRO A 100 -7.35 15.10 6.40
CA PRO A 100 -7.73 14.01 7.30
C PRO A 100 -9.19 13.54 7.14
N ALA A 101 -10.01 14.22 6.34
CA ALA A 101 -11.35 13.76 6.00
C ALA A 101 -11.34 12.58 5.01
N ILE A 102 -10.20 12.31 4.36
CA ILE A 102 -10.01 11.14 3.51
C ILE A 102 -9.89 9.91 4.40
N THR A 103 -10.87 9.01 4.30
CA THR A 103 -10.94 7.76 5.07
C THR A 103 -10.81 6.51 4.19
N LYS A 104 -10.79 6.67 2.86
CA LYS A 104 -10.64 5.59 1.86
C LYS A 104 -9.67 6.02 0.75
N LEU A 105 -9.96 5.74 -0.51
CA LEU A 105 -9.06 6.10 -1.61
C LEU A 105 -8.77 7.62 -1.58
N PRO A 106 -7.49 8.03 -1.72
CA PRO A 106 -7.18 9.43 -1.83
C PRO A 106 -7.78 10.02 -3.11
N PRO A 107 -8.05 11.34 -3.13
CA PRO A 107 -8.36 12.05 -4.36
C PRO A 107 -7.12 12.06 -5.26
N ALA A 108 -7.34 12.27 -6.55
CA ALA A 108 -6.25 12.61 -7.45
C ALA A 108 -5.56 13.89 -6.95
N GLY A 109 -4.23 13.85 -6.84
CA GLY A 109 -3.40 15.00 -6.46
C GLY A 109 -3.36 16.07 -7.54
#